data_AF-A0A7W0LSX0-F1
#
_entry.id   AF-A0A7W0LSX0-F1
#
_cell.length_a   1.000
_cell.length_b   1.000
_cell.length_c   1.000
_cell.angle_alpha   90.00
_cell.angle_beta   90.00
_cell.angle_gamma   90.00
#
_symmetry.space_group_name_H-M   'P 1'
#
loop_
_entity.id
_entity.type
_entity.pdbx_description
1 polymer ?
#
loop_
_entity_poly.entity_id
_entity_poly.type
_entity_poly.pdbx_seq_one_letter_code
_entity_poly.pdbx_strand_id
1 'polypeptide(L)'
;ERADGTRPVIAHSGVLPHAGSGGTDTHVYFGWYHGDERDFAGFCRAVPRLARFVTEFGAQAVPETAGFMEPERWPDLDWARLARTHALQKSIFDERVPPDRHATFEEWRSATQAYQGEVVKHHVETLRRLKYRPTGGFCQFSFADGHPAVTWSVLDHERVPKAAWHDFREACRPVIVVAERLPSSVASGHALALDVHVVSDLRHPLHEALVNAELHWPDGGHSWRWQGEIPADSCVRVGTVQFVVPDGPGPLVLSLELSAGSLRGSNRYTTTISRSGGGDAIIGSR
;
A
#
# COMPACT_ATOMS: atom_id res chain seq x y z
N GLU A 1 -27.93 -16.87 15.57
CA GLU A 1 -28.96 -16.74 14.52
C GLU A 1 -30.38 -16.52 15.04
N ARG A 2 -30.91 -17.27 16.02
CA ARG A 2 -32.33 -17.14 16.44
C ARG A 2 -32.77 -15.75 16.96
N ALA A 3 -31.85 -14.93 17.47
CA ALA A 3 -32.17 -13.62 18.04
C ALA A 3 -32.26 -12.50 16.99
N ASP A 4 -31.71 -12.70 15.79
CA ASP A 4 -31.74 -11.71 14.72
C ASP A 4 -31.54 -12.36 13.35
N GLY A 5 -32.65 -12.60 12.65
CA GLY A 5 -32.65 -13.19 11.31
C GLY A 5 -32.36 -12.19 10.18
N THR A 6 -32.18 -10.90 10.49
CA THR A 6 -31.92 -9.85 9.46
C THR A 6 -30.44 -9.67 9.14
N ARG A 7 -29.55 -10.27 9.94
CA ARG A 7 -28.09 -10.13 9.82
C ARG A 7 -27.45 -11.47 9.48
N PRO A 8 -26.57 -11.54 8.46
CA PRO A 8 -25.84 -12.76 8.16
C PRO A 8 -24.86 -13.08 9.29
N VAL A 9 -24.66 -14.37 9.57
CA VAL A 9 -23.66 -14.86 10.51
C VAL A 9 -22.54 -15.54 9.75
N ILE A 10 -21.31 -15.05 9.95
CA ILE A 10 -20.10 -15.68 9.43
C ILE A 10 -19.37 -16.26 10.64
N ALA A 11 -19.25 -17.59 10.70
CA ALA A 11 -18.74 -18.28 11.89
C ALA A 11 -17.26 -17.97 12.17
N HIS A 12 -16.46 -17.78 11.11
CA HIS A 12 -15.02 -17.56 11.19
C HIS A 12 -14.57 -16.58 10.11
N SER A 13 -13.58 -15.75 10.45
CA SER A 13 -12.88 -14.85 9.52
C SER A 13 -11.61 -15.52 8.99
N GLY A 14 -11.23 -15.22 7.74
CA GLY A 14 -9.98 -15.71 7.15
C GLY A 14 -10.00 -17.18 6.70
N VAL A 15 -11.17 -17.80 6.48
CA VAL A 15 -11.24 -19.21 6.06
C VAL A 15 -11.03 -19.31 4.56
N LEU A 16 -9.90 -19.91 4.15
CA LEU A 16 -9.61 -20.16 2.74
C LEU A 16 -10.60 -21.18 2.12
N PRO A 17 -10.85 -21.09 0.80
CA PRO A 17 -11.66 -22.08 0.10
C PRO A 17 -11.12 -23.50 0.27
N HIS A 18 -12.01 -24.45 0.57
CA HIS A 18 -11.70 -25.87 0.69
C HIS A 18 -12.84 -26.73 0.15
N ALA A 19 -12.67 -28.05 0.09
CA ALA A 19 -13.72 -28.95 -0.36
C ALA A 19 -15.01 -28.73 0.45
N GLY A 20 -16.11 -28.45 -0.26
CA GLY A 20 -17.42 -28.17 0.35
C GLY A 20 -17.64 -26.72 0.81
N SER A 21 -16.68 -25.80 0.66
CA SER A 21 -16.82 -24.41 1.12
C SER A 21 -16.33 -23.36 0.12
N GLY A 22 -17.06 -22.24 0.12
CA GLY A 22 -16.72 -20.99 -0.54
C GLY A 22 -15.43 -20.34 -0.05
N GLY A 23 -14.98 -20.70 1.15
CA GLY A 23 -14.19 -19.80 2.00
C GLY A 23 -15.05 -18.61 2.48
N THR A 24 -14.46 -17.74 3.29
CA THR A 24 -15.08 -16.49 3.73
C THR A 24 -14.35 -15.31 3.09
N ASP A 25 -13.85 -14.41 3.91
CA ASP A 25 -12.86 -13.37 3.71
C ASP A 25 -11.42 -13.92 3.77
N THR A 26 -10.43 -13.10 3.42
CA THR A 26 -9.02 -13.50 3.38
C THR A 26 -8.13 -12.54 4.19
N HIS A 27 -7.15 -13.11 4.89
CA HIS A 27 -6.07 -12.39 5.57
C HIS A 27 -4.82 -12.44 4.71
N VAL A 28 -4.30 -11.29 4.31
CA VAL A 28 -3.17 -11.18 3.38
C VAL A 28 -2.09 -10.28 3.97
N TYR A 29 -0.98 -10.89 4.38
CA TYR A 29 0.15 -10.19 5.01
C TYR A 29 1.38 -10.12 4.08
N PHE A 30 1.13 -9.74 2.81
CA PHE A 30 2.20 -9.43 1.86
C PHE A 30 2.98 -8.20 2.34
N GLY A 31 4.30 -8.35 2.50
CA GLY A 31 5.17 -7.33 3.13
C GLY A 31 5.37 -7.48 4.64
N TRP A 32 4.74 -8.48 5.27
CA TRP A 32 5.00 -8.76 6.67
C TRP A 32 5.38 -10.22 6.83
N TYR A 33 4.38 -11.11 6.78
CA TYR A 33 4.59 -12.56 6.91
C TYR A 33 4.93 -13.27 5.60
N HIS A 34 4.59 -12.66 4.46
CA HIS A 34 4.72 -13.31 3.15
C HIS A 34 5.34 -12.36 2.13
N GLY A 35 6.25 -12.88 1.30
CA GLY A 35 6.75 -12.23 0.08
C GLY A 35 7.18 -10.77 0.25
N ASP A 36 7.18 -10.04 -0.84
CA ASP A 36 7.24 -8.57 -0.85
C ASP A 36 5.82 -7.98 -0.87
N GLU A 37 5.62 -6.75 -0.41
CA GLU A 37 4.30 -6.12 -0.48
C GLU A 37 3.85 -5.86 -1.94
N ARG A 38 4.80 -5.71 -2.87
CA ARG A 38 4.53 -5.60 -4.32
C ARG A 38 3.88 -6.84 -4.93
N ASP A 39 4.02 -8.00 -4.28
CA ASP A 39 3.48 -9.26 -4.80
C ASP A 39 1.95 -9.31 -4.73
N PHE A 40 1.33 -8.47 -3.89
CA PHE A 40 -0.11 -8.52 -3.64
C PHE A 40 -0.97 -8.30 -4.91
N ALA A 41 -0.59 -7.36 -5.77
CA ALA A 41 -1.30 -7.15 -7.03
C ALA A 41 -1.17 -8.35 -7.99
N GLY A 42 -0.03 -9.04 -7.97
CA GLY A 42 0.18 -10.30 -8.68
C GLY A 42 -0.72 -11.40 -8.13
N PHE A 43 -0.76 -11.56 -6.81
CA PHE A 43 -1.62 -12.52 -6.11
C PHE A 43 -3.11 -12.31 -6.43
N CYS A 44 -3.60 -11.07 -6.37
CA CYS A 44 -4.99 -10.74 -6.70
C CYS A 44 -5.36 -11.10 -8.14
N ARG A 45 -4.42 -11.00 -9.09
CA ARG A 45 -4.63 -11.43 -10.49
C ARG A 45 -4.61 -12.95 -10.63
N ALA A 46 -3.69 -13.62 -9.94
CA ALA A 46 -3.52 -15.06 -10.02
C ALA A 46 -4.67 -15.82 -9.35
N VAL A 47 -5.18 -15.32 -8.22
CA VAL A 47 -6.25 -15.97 -7.45
C VAL A 47 -7.34 -14.96 -7.06
N PRO A 48 -8.12 -14.41 -8.03
CA PRO A 48 -9.06 -13.32 -7.78
C PRO A 48 -10.09 -13.61 -6.68
N ARG A 49 -10.48 -14.88 -6.50
CA ARG A 49 -11.43 -15.30 -5.47
C ARG A 49 -11.00 -14.90 -4.05
N LEU A 50 -9.70 -14.83 -3.78
CA LEU A 50 -9.13 -14.47 -2.48
C LEU A 50 -9.03 -12.95 -2.28
N ALA A 51 -9.28 -12.15 -3.32
CA ALA A 51 -9.35 -10.69 -3.25
C ALA A 51 -10.79 -10.16 -3.08
N ARG A 52 -11.79 -11.05 -2.97
CA ARG A 52 -13.21 -10.66 -2.89
C ARG A 52 -13.53 -9.80 -1.67
N PHE A 53 -12.98 -10.16 -0.52
CA PHE A 53 -13.11 -9.36 0.70
C PHE A 53 -11.89 -9.64 1.59
N VAL A 54 -11.03 -8.64 1.75
CA VAL A 54 -9.77 -8.78 2.49
C VAL A 54 -9.90 -8.10 3.84
N THR A 55 -9.93 -8.86 4.91
CA THR A 55 -10.25 -8.37 6.27
C THR A 55 -9.04 -8.11 7.14
N GLU A 56 -7.87 -8.61 6.74
CA GLU A 56 -6.64 -8.33 7.46
C GLU A 56 -5.48 -8.16 6.47
N PHE A 57 -4.75 -7.07 6.64
CA PHE A 57 -3.48 -6.77 5.98
C PHE A 57 -2.80 -5.61 6.72
N GLY A 58 -1.48 -5.53 6.61
CA GLY A 58 -0.67 -4.46 7.18
C GLY A 58 0.73 -4.91 7.55
N ALA A 59 1.52 -3.98 8.08
CA ALA A 59 2.83 -4.20 8.67
C ALA A 59 2.90 -3.52 10.04
N GLN A 60 3.78 -3.98 10.95
CA GLN A 60 3.99 -3.26 12.21
C GLN A 60 4.82 -2.01 11.99
N ALA A 61 4.58 -1.00 12.83
CA ALA A 61 5.43 0.19 12.91
C ALA A 61 5.54 0.68 14.35
N VAL A 62 6.71 1.27 14.65
CA VAL A 62 6.98 1.92 15.93
C VAL A 62 6.03 3.11 16.12
N PRO A 63 5.31 3.21 17.26
CA PRO A 63 4.35 4.28 17.50
C PRO A 63 5.02 5.64 17.74
N GLU A 64 4.22 6.72 17.71
CA GLU A 64 4.68 8.05 18.16
C GLU A 64 5.00 8.03 19.66
N THR A 65 4.11 7.43 20.45
CA THR A 65 4.27 7.29 21.91
C THR A 65 5.12 6.06 22.27
N ALA A 66 6.39 6.09 21.89
CA ALA A 66 7.32 4.96 22.02
C ALA A 66 8.19 4.96 23.30
N GLY A 67 7.85 5.74 24.33
CA GLY A 67 8.66 5.84 25.57
C GLY A 67 8.85 4.49 26.29
N PHE A 68 7.88 3.57 26.18
CA PHE A 68 8.01 2.20 26.70
C PHE A 68 9.14 1.39 26.05
N MET A 69 9.67 1.86 24.92
CA MET A 69 10.79 1.22 24.22
C MET A 69 12.16 1.66 24.74
N GLU A 70 12.22 2.66 25.63
CA GLU A 70 13.48 3.27 26.10
C GLU A 70 14.39 3.70 24.92
N PRO A 71 13.94 4.63 24.05
CA PRO A 71 14.71 5.09 22.87
C PRO A 71 16.15 5.53 23.15
N GLU A 72 16.45 5.93 24.39
CA GLU A 72 17.76 6.38 24.85
C GLU A 72 18.80 5.26 24.83
N ARG A 73 18.35 4.00 24.80
CA ARG A 73 19.19 2.80 24.73
C ARG A 73 19.58 2.40 23.31
N TRP A 74 19.14 3.16 22.31
CA TRP A 74 19.42 2.85 20.91
C TRP A 74 20.93 2.69 20.65
N PRO A 75 21.35 1.67 19.87
CA PRO A 75 20.53 0.67 19.16
C PRO A 75 20.17 -0.59 19.98
N ASP A 76 20.64 -0.69 21.23
CA ASP A 76 20.54 -1.88 22.07
C ASP A 76 19.29 -1.88 22.97
N LEU A 77 18.12 -1.76 22.33
CA LEU A 77 16.83 -1.88 23.02
C LEU A 77 16.69 -3.27 23.66
N ASP A 78 15.84 -3.40 24.69
CA ASP A 78 15.47 -4.70 25.24
C ASP A 78 14.48 -5.42 24.30
N TRP A 79 15.00 -5.92 23.18
CA TRP A 79 14.25 -6.60 22.13
C TRP A 79 13.44 -7.78 22.68
N ALA A 80 14.00 -8.50 23.66
CA ALA A 80 13.34 -9.66 24.26
C ALA A 80 12.12 -9.26 25.09
N ARG A 81 12.22 -8.18 25.88
CA ARG A 81 11.07 -7.61 26.58
C ARG A 81 10.04 -7.08 25.59
N LEU A 82 10.46 -6.29 24.60
CA LEU A 82 9.57 -5.70 23.60
C LEU A 82 8.76 -6.76 22.84
N ALA A 83 9.38 -7.88 22.48
CA ALA A 83 8.68 -8.99 21.85
C ALA A 83 7.65 -9.65 22.78
N ARG A 84 7.99 -9.85 24.05
CA ARG A 84 7.10 -10.52 25.02
C ARG A 84 5.92 -9.67 25.49
N THR A 85 6.13 -8.35 25.66
CA THR A 85 5.14 -7.48 26.34
C THR A 85 4.57 -6.38 25.46
N HIS A 86 5.17 -6.12 24.30
CA HIS A 86 4.78 -5.01 23.41
C HIS A 86 4.61 -5.45 21.95
N ALA A 87 4.43 -6.76 21.73
CA ALA A 87 4.13 -7.39 20.43
C ALA A 87 5.15 -7.18 19.30
N LEU A 88 6.32 -6.59 19.59
CA LEU A 88 7.34 -6.30 18.59
C LEU A 88 7.88 -7.58 17.96
N GLN A 89 7.85 -7.65 16.63
CA GLN A 89 8.36 -8.80 15.86
C GLN A 89 9.74 -8.51 15.28
N LYS A 90 10.79 -8.60 16.12
CA LYS A 90 12.16 -8.18 15.78
C LYS A 90 12.71 -8.85 14.52
N SER A 91 12.53 -10.16 14.37
CA SER A 91 13.03 -10.89 13.20
C SER A 91 12.42 -10.39 11.89
N ILE A 92 11.15 -9.96 11.90
CA ILE A 92 10.52 -9.39 10.71
C ILE A 92 11.02 -7.97 10.46
N PHE A 93 11.23 -7.17 11.51
CA PHE A 93 11.91 -5.88 11.34
C PHE A 93 13.32 -6.04 10.73
N ASP A 94 14.08 -7.04 11.15
CA ASP A 94 15.42 -7.34 10.59
C ASP A 94 15.39 -7.69 9.09
N GLU A 95 14.26 -8.13 8.56
CA GLU A 95 14.07 -8.39 7.14
C GLU A 95 13.50 -7.17 6.38
N ARG A 96 12.54 -6.46 6.99
CA ARG A 96 11.76 -5.41 6.30
C ARG A 96 12.33 -4.00 6.49
N VAL A 97 12.66 -3.64 7.73
CA VAL A 97 13.17 -2.32 8.11
C VAL A 97 14.23 -2.50 9.21
N PRO A 98 15.44 -2.95 8.82
CA PRO A 98 16.46 -3.40 9.78
C PRO A 98 16.94 -2.25 10.67
N PRO A 99 16.87 -2.38 12.01
CA PRO A 99 17.33 -1.34 12.95
C PRO A 99 18.76 -0.88 12.72
N ASP A 100 19.65 -1.78 12.32
CA ASP A 100 21.09 -1.52 12.11
C ASP A 100 21.40 -0.61 10.91
N ARG A 101 20.41 -0.32 10.06
CA ARG A 101 20.51 0.63 8.94
C ARG A 101 20.23 2.07 9.32
N HIS A 102 19.93 2.35 10.59
CA HIS A 102 19.52 3.67 11.06
C HIS A 102 20.42 4.14 12.21
N ALA A 103 20.90 5.38 12.12
CA ALA A 103 21.81 5.93 13.12
C ALA A 103 21.09 6.23 14.44
N THR A 104 19.79 6.53 14.37
CA THR A 104 18.98 6.88 15.54
C THR A 104 17.66 6.10 15.59
N PHE A 105 17.10 5.97 16.79
CA PHE A 105 15.76 5.41 16.99
C PHE A 105 14.70 6.17 16.19
N GLU A 106 14.85 7.49 16.09
CA GLU A 106 13.91 8.36 15.38
C GLU A 106 13.90 8.09 13.86
N GLU A 107 15.08 7.90 13.27
CA GLU A 107 15.21 7.50 11.87
C GLU A 107 14.59 6.12 11.64
N TRP A 108 14.86 5.16 12.53
CA TRP A 108 14.26 3.83 12.43
C TRP A 108 12.73 3.88 12.57
N ARG A 109 12.21 4.62 13.56
CA ARG A 109 10.77 4.84 13.76
C ARG A 109 10.12 5.40 12.51
N SER A 110 10.68 6.49 11.96
CA SER A 110 10.22 7.10 10.71
C SER A 110 10.23 6.10 9.55
N ALA A 111 11.28 5.29 9.41
CA ALA A 111 11.37 4.27 8.38
C ALA A 111 10.31 3.15 8.55
N THR A 112 10.07 2.69 9.79
CA THR A 112 9.04 1.66 10.03
C THR A 112 7.63 2.18 9.72
N GLN A 113 7.34 3.43 10.05
CA GLN A 113 6.06 4.05 9.73
C GLN A 113 5.90 4.32 8.23
N ALA A 114 6.96 4.74 7.54
CA ALA A 114 6.96 4.88 6.09
C ALA A 114 6.69 3.54 5.38
N TYR A 115 7.32 2.46 5.85
CA TYR A 115 7.08 1.11 5.34
C TYR A 115 5.63 0.65 5.57
N GLN A 116 5.09 0.87 6.78
CA GLN A 116 3.68 0.59 7.06
C GLN A 116 2.74 1.39 6.15
N GLY A 117 3.04 2.67 5.91
CA GLY A 117 2.31 3.52 4.98
C GLY A 117 2.31 2.98 3.56
N GLU A 118 3.48 2.55 3.06
CA GLU A 118 3.64 1.95 1.72
C GLU A 118 2.77 0.69 1.56
N VAL A 119 2.86 -0.25 2.51
CA VAL A 119 2.04 -1.48 2.52
C VAL A 119 0.54 -1.16 2.53
N VAL A 120 0.11 -0.30 3.47
CA VAL A 120 -1.32 0.00 3.63
C VAL A 120 -1.87 0.74 2.41
N LYS A 121 -1.17 1.78 1.94
CA LYS A 121 -1.56 2.55 0.77
C LYS A 121 -1.75 1.66 -0.45
N HIS A 122 -0.73 0.87 -0.80
CA HIS A 122 -0.75 0.11 -2.05
C HIS A 122 -1.70 -1.08 -2.03
N HIS A 123 -1.94 -1.71 -0.87
CA HIS A 123 -2.94 -2.76 -0.75
C HIS A 123 -4.36 -2.18 -0.89
N VAL A 124 -4.64 -1.04 -0.25
CA VAL A 124 -5.93 -0.35 -0.42
C VAL A 124 -6.13 0.08 -1.87
N GLU A 125 -5.15 0.74 -2.50
CA GLU A 125 -5.26 1.16 -3.90
C GLU A 125 -5.48 -0.03 -4.84
N THR A 126 -4.81 -1.16 -4.61
CA THR A 126 -4.99 -2.39 -5.40
C THR A 126 -6.41 -2.92 -5.24
N LEU A 127 -6.90 -3.04 -4.00
CA LEU A 127 -8.26 -3.52 -3.70
C LEU A 127 -9.34 -2.59 -4.26
N ARG A 128 -9.12 -1.27 -4.22
CA ARG A 128 -10.04 -0.28 -4.79
C ARG A 128 -10.05 -0.29 -6.31
N ARG A 129 -8.93 -0.54 -6.99
CA ARG A 129 -8.90 -0.75 -8.45
C ARG A 129 -9.68 -2.00 -8.88
N LEU A 130 -9.72 -3.01 -8.01
CA LEU A 130 -10.47 -4.24 -8.21
C LEU A 130 -11.94 -4.15 -7.76
N LYS A 131 -12.45 -2.94 -7.49
CA LYS A 131 -13.84 -2.70 -7.06
C LYS A 131 -14.82 -3.46 -7.96
N TYR A 132 -15.59 -4.34 -7.32
CA TYR A 132 -16.56 -5.27 -7.90
C TYR A 132 -16.01 -6.23 -8.97
N ARG A 133 -14.68 -6.33 -9.10
CA ARG A 133 -13.94 -7.18 -10.05
C ARG A 133 -12.62 -7.73 -9.45
N PRO A 134 -12.66 -8.52 -8.36
CA PRO A 134 -13.85 -9.01 -7.68
C PRO A 134 -14.04 -8.42 -6.27
N THR A 135 -13.25 -7.40 -5.91
CA THR A 135 -13.20 -6.87 -4.54
C THR A 135 -14.48 -6.13 -4.18
N GLY A 136 -15.18 -6.63 -3.17
CA GLY A 136 -16.34 -6.00 -2.55
C GLY A 136 -16.00 -5.09 -1.37
N GLY A 137 -14.79 -5.20 -0.81
CA GLY A 137 -14.33 -4.34 0.28
C GLY A 137 -13.09 -4.88 0.98
N PHE A 138 -12.66 -4.16 2.00
CA PHE A 138 -11.50 -4.51 2.81
C PHE A 138 -11.61 -3.98 4.26
N CYS A 139 -10.83 -4.56 5.16
CA CYS A 139 -10.57 -4.05 6.51
C CYS A 139 -9.06 -4.07 6.75
N GLN A 140 -8.49 -2.92 7.09
CA GLN A 140 -7.09 -2.84 7.47
C GLN A 140 -6.93 -3.37 8.90
N PHE A 141 -5.91 -4.21 9.13
CA PHE A 141 -5.58 -4.70 10.45
C PHE A 141 -4.32 -3.98 10.95
N SER A 142 -4.32 -3.28 12.07
CA SER A 142 -5.45 -2.92 12.94
C SER A 142 -5.64 -1.40 13.01
N PHE A 143 -6.78 -0.94 13.54
CA PHE A 143 -7.06 0.49 13.58
C PHE A 143 -6.34 1.21 14.73
N ALA A 144 -6.39 0.66 15.94
CA ALA A 144 -5.83 1.31 17.13
C ALA A 144 -5.37 0.29 18.19
N ASP A 145 -4.33 0.65 18.97
CA ASP A 145 -3.82 -0.22 20.04
C ASP A 145 -4.59 -0.09 21.37
N GLY A 146 -4.71 -1.19 22.11
CA GLY A 146 -5.28 -1.19 23.47
C GLY A 146 -4.26 -0.97 24.59
N HIS A 147 -2.96 -1.01 24.28
CA HIS A 147 -1.85 -0.91 25.24
C HIS A 147 -0.58 -0.44 24.51
N PRO A 148 0.44 0.10 25.20
CA PRO A 148 1.70 0.50 24.56
C PRO A 148 2.30 -0.69 23.81
N ALA A 149 2.41 -0.62 22.49
CA ALA A 149 2.84 -1.75 21.67
C ALA A 149 3.34 -1.32 20.28
N VAL A 150 4.13 -2.18 19.66
CA VAL A 150 4.54 -2.09 18.26
C VAL A 150 3.69 -3.09 17.48
N THR A 151 2.60 -2.59 16.89
CA THR A 151 1.62 -3.42 16.17
C THR A 151 1.32 -2.86 14.79
N TRP A 152 0.43 -3.53 14.08
CA TRP A 152 -0.15 -3.08 12.80
C TRP A 152 -1.10 -1.90 12.92
N SER A 153 -1.33 -1.38 14.13
CA SER A 153 -2.18 -0.23 14.37
C SER A 153 -1.73 0.98 13.55
N VAL A 154 -2.67 1.74 13.00
CA VAL A 154 -2.39 3.06 12.41
C VAL A 154 -2.51 4.20 13.45
N LEU A 155 -3.24 3.95 14.55
CA LEU A 155 -3.27 4.80 15.73
C LEU A 155 -2.60 4.07 16.90
N ASP A 156 -1.69 4.73 17.59
CA ASP A 156 -1.09 4.13 18.77
C ASP A 156 -2.07 4.04 19.96
N HIS A 157 -1.56 3.57 21.10
CA HIS A 157 -2.35 3.35 22.31
C HIS A 157 -2.91 4.63 22.93
N GLU A 158 -2.28 5.78 22.68
CA GLU A 158 -2.79 7.11 23.07
C GLU A 158 -3.63 7.76 21.97
N ARG A 159 -3.88 7.03 20.87
CA ARG A 159 -4.59 7.48 19.67
C ARG A 159 -3.83 8.53 18.87
N VAL A 160 -2.52 8.62 19.04
CA VAL A 160 -1.69 9.45 18.17
C VAL A 160 -1.54 8.75 16.82
N PRO A 161 -1.83 9.45 15.70
CA PRO A 161 -1.65 8.89 14.37
C PRO A 161 -0.19 8.58 14.04
N LYS A 162 0.05 7.37 13.51
CA LYS A 162 1.27 7.05 12.75
C LYS A 162 1.14 7.58 11.32
N ALA A 163 2.23 7.67 10.57
CA ALA A 163 2.22 8.09 9.17
C ALA A 163 1.19 7.32 8.32
N ALA A 164 1.10 6.01 8.53
CA ALA A 164 0.16 5.14 7.80
C ALA A 164 -1.32 5.49 8.03
N TRP A 165 -1.70 6.20 9.11
CA TRP A 165 -3.06 6.69 9.28
C TRP A 165 -3.43 7.72 8.21
N HIS A 166 -2.50 8.62 7.88
CA HIS A 166 -2.68 9.63 6.85
C HIS A 166 -2.77 8.98 5.47
N ASP A 167 -1.86 8.05 5.16
CA ASP A 167 -1.89 7.30 3.90
C ASP A 167 -3.18 6.48 3.76
N PHE A 168 -3.62 5.82 4.84
CA PHE A 168 -4.86 5.06 4.85
C PHE A 168 -6.08 5.94 4.61
N ARG A 169 -6.14 7.10 5.28
CA ARG A 169 -7.20 8.09 5.12
C ARG A 169 -7.27 8.60 3.68
N GLU A 170 -6.13 8.93 3.06
CA GLU A 170 -6.09 9.42 1.68
C GLU A 170 -6.46 8.30 0.69
N ALA A 171 -5.96 7.08 0.88
CA ALA A 171 -6.33 5.93 0.06
C ALA A 171 -7.82 5.53 0.20
N CYS A 172 -8.47 5.90 1.30
CA CYS A 172 -9.91 5.68 1.56
C CYS A 172 -10.80 6.89 1.22
N ARG A 173 -10.30 7.95 0.58
CA ARG A 173 -11.15 9.08 0.16
C ARG A 173 -12.27 8.59 -0.75
N PRO A 174 -13.48 9.18 -0.69
CA PRO A 174 -14.62 8.75 -1.52
C PRO A 174 -14.30 8.69 -3.01
N VAL A 175 -13.38 9.55 -3.48
CA VAL A 175 -12.85 9.50 -4.84
C VAL A 175 -11.33 9.57 -4.78
N ILE A 176 -10.65 8.67 -5.48
CA ILE A 176 -9.19 8.65 -5.62
C ILE A 176 -8.79 8.50 -7.08
N VAL A 177 -7.61 9.03 -7.42
CA VAL A 177 -6.90 8.75 -8.66
C VAL A 177 -5.69 7.87 -8.32
N VAL A 178 -5.49 6.81 -9.08
CA VAL A 178 -4.48 5.78 -8.80
C VAL A 178 -3.84 5.29 -10.09
N ALA A 179 -2.55 5.03 -10.07
CA ALA A 179 -1.86 4.39 -11.17
C ALA A 179 -1.52 2.93 -10.82
N GLU A 180 -1.28 2.12 -11.85
CA GLU A 180 -0.44 0.95 -11.67
C GLU A 180 0.91 1.34 -11.07
N ARG A 181 1.37 0.50 -10.14
CA ARG A 181 2.53 0.82 -9.34
C ARG A 181 3.80 0.71 -10.18
N LEU A 182 4.61 1.76 -10.13
CA LEU A 182 5.96 1.74 -10.69
C LEU A 182 6.80 0.62 -10.04
N PRO A 183 7.68 -0.06 -10.80
CA PRO A 183 8.70 -0.94 -10.22
C PRO A 183 9.53 -0.21 -9.14
N SER A 184 10.13 -0.93 -8.20
CA SER A 184 10.96 -0.32 -7.13
C SER A 184 12.19 0.40 -7.67
N SER A 185 12.73 -0.11 -8.77
CA SER A 185 13.75 0.53 -9.60
C SER A 185 13.52 0.20 -11.06
N VAL A 186 13.88 1.11 -11.96
CA VAL A 186 13.72 0.96 -13.40
C VAL A 186 15.05 1.18 -14.10
N ALA A 187 15.34 0.44 -15.17
CA ALA A 187 16.55 0.65 -15.96
C ALA A 187 16.27 1.66 -17.08
N SER A 188 17.23 2.56 -17.36
CA SER A 188 17.17 3.46 -18.52
C SER A 188 16.91 2.69 -19.82
N GLY A 189 16.09 3.27 -20.71
CA GLY A 189 15.70 2.67 -21.98
C GLY A 189 14.58 1.63 -21.90
N HIS A 190 14.14 1.22 -20.69
CA HIS A 190 13.01 0.29 -20.56
C HIS A 190 11.69 1.00 -20.86
N ALA A 191 10.82 0.37 -21.65
CA ALA A 191 9.49 0.90 -21.93
C ALA A 191 8.50 0.51 -20.81
N LEU A 192 7.77 1.49 -20.28
CA LEU A 192 6.75 1.30 -19.27
C LEU A 192 5.39 1.82 -19.75
N ALA A 193 4.34 1.11 -19.34
CA ALA A 193 2.95 1.50 -19.53
C ALA A 193 2.23 1.28 -18.20
N LEU A 194 1.66 2.35 -17.63
CA LEU A 194 0.97 2.31 -16.35
C LEU A 194 -0.46 2.78 -16.53
N ASP A 195 -1.43 1.90 -16.27
CA ASP A 195 -2.83 2.28 -16.35
C ASP A 195 -3.25 3.18 -15.17
N VAL A 196 -3.83 4.33 -15.48
CA VAL A 196 -4.38 5.29 -14.52
C VAL A 196 -5.88 5.08 -14.40
N HIS A 197 -6.36 5.02 -13.16
CA HIS A 197 -7.75 4.80 -12.83
C HIS A 197 -8.28 5.89 -11.91
N VAL A 198 -9.57 6.16 -12.01
CA VAL A 198 -10.33 6.88 -10.98
C VAL A 198 -11.29 5.89 -10.34
N VAL A 199 -11.26 5.83 -9.01
CA VAL A 199 -12.22 5.07 -8.20
C VAL A 199 -13.14 6.09 -7.53
N SER A 200 -14.45 5.94 -7.73
CA SER A 200 -15.49 6.76 -7.11
C SER A 200 -16.45 5.88 -6.33
N ASP A 201 -16.62 6.17 -5.05
CA ASP A 201 -17.62 5.56 -4.17
C ASP A 201 -18.87 6.46 -4.02
N LEU A 202 -18.96 7.53 -4.82
CA LEU A 202 -20.11 8.43 -4.83
C LEU A 202 -21.30 7.77 -5.51
N ARG A 203 -22.52 8.10 -5.05
CA ARG A 203 -23.77 7.59 -5.62
C ARG A 203 -24.24 8.33 -6.88
N HIS A 204 -23.49 9.34 -7.32
CA HIS A 204 -23.75 10.11 -8.52
C HIS A 204 -22.49 10.15 -9.39
N PRO A 205 -22.63 10.28 -10.72
CA PRO A 205 -21.49 10.41 -11.60
C PRO A 205 -20.73 11.72 -11.36
N LEU A 206 -19.43 11.70 -11.64
CA LEU A 206 -18.61 12.90 -11.79
C LEU A 206 -18.59 13.29 -13.26
N HIS A 207 -19.25 14.38 -13.60
CA HIS A 207 -19.21 14.94 -14.94
C HIS A 207 -17.92 15.74 -15.14
N GLU A 208 -17.38 15.70 -16.36
CA GLU A 208 -16.20 16.47 -16.76
C GLU A 208 -14.99 16.30 -15.83
N ALA A 209 -14.81 15.10 -15.28
CA ALA A 209 -13.65 14.79 -14.46
C ALA A 209 -12.38 14.93 -15.30
N LEU A 210 -11.43 15.71 -14.77
CA LEU A 210 -10.16 15.99 -15.39
C LEU A 210 -9.05 15.33 -14.57
N VAL A 211 -8.25 14.50 -15.21
CA VAL A 211 -7.05 13.88 -14.64
C VAL A 211 -5.82 14.40 -15.37
N ASN A 212 -4.88 14.98 -14.63
CA ASN A 212 -3.54 15.29 -15.12
C ASN A 212 -2.55 14.32 -14.48
N ALA A 213 -1.64 13.78 -15.28
CA ALA A 213 -0.50 13.02 -14.81
C ALA A 213 0.78 13.77 -15.20
N GLU A 214 1.72 13.89 -14.28
CA GLU A 214 3.03 14.48 -14.52
C GLU A 214 4.11 13.49 -14.07
N LEU A 215 4.96 13.11 -15.01
CA LEU A 215 6.15 12.32 -14.75
C LEU A 215 7.35 13.24 -14.76
N HIS A 216 8.14 13.25 -13.69
CA HIS A 216 9.33 14.10 -13.54
C HIS A 216 10.56 13.24 -13.23
N TRP A 217 11.69 13.60 -13.82
CA TRP A 217 13.03 13.05 -13.58
C TRP A 217 14.06 14.21 -13.53
N PRO A 218 15.33 14.00 -13.16
CA PRO A 218 16.26 15.11 -12.87
C PRO A 218 16.36 16.17 -13.97
N ASP A 219 16.35 15.75 -15.24
CA ASP A 219 16.61 16.62 -16.38
C ASP A 219 15.37 16.83 -17.27
N GLY A 220 14.18 16.48 -16.80
CA GLY A 220 12.97 16.64 -17.62
C GLY A 220 11.68 16.11 -17.01
N GLY A 221 10.62 16.21 -17.81
CA GLY A 221 9.31 15.72 -17.44
C GLY A 221 8.42 15.51 -18.66
N HIS A 222 7.32 14.81 -18.44
CA HIS A 222 6.26 14.61 -19.42
C HIS A 222 4.90 14.66 -18.73
N SER A 223 3.89 15.18 -19.42
CA SER A 223 2.54 15.27 -18.87
C SER A 223 1.49 14.65 -19.79
N TRP A 224 0.47 14.08 -19.15
CA TRP A 224 -0.72 13.55 -19.80
C TRP A 224 -1.95 14.21 -19.20
N ARG A 225 -3.00 14.29 -20.00
CA ARG A 225 -4.28 14.86 -19.60
C ARG A 225 -5.42 14.04 -20.18
N TRP A 226 -6.35 13.64 -19.33
CA TRP A 226 -7.57 12.94 -19.71
C TRP A 226 -8.78 13.65 -19.12
N GLN A 227 -9.87 13.67 -19.88
CA GLN A 227 -11.14 14.24 -19.45
C GLN A 227 -12.28 13.30 -19.82
N GLY A 228 -13.25 13.15 -18.92
CA GLY A 228 -14.42 12.32 -19.18
C GLY A 228 -15.36 12.22 -17.99
N GLU A 229 -16.41 11.42 -18.15
CA GLU A 229 -17.31 11.08 -17.06
C GLU A 229 -16.76 9.90 -16.23
N ILE A 230 -16.90 9.98 -14.91
CA ILE A 230 -16.71 8.84 -14.01
C ILE A 230 -18.08 8.43 -13.48
N PRO A 231 -18.60 7.23 -13.82
CA PRO A 231 -19.88 6.77 -13.32
C PRO A 231 -19.93 6.68 -11.79
N ALA A 232 -21.13 6.72 -11.24
CA ALA A 232 -21.37 6.46 -9.83
C ALA A 232 -20.83 5.08 -9.41
N ASP A 233 -20.28 4.99 -8.21
CA ASP A 233 -19.88 3.75 -7.54
C ASP A 233 -19.03 2.80 -8.42
N SER A 234 -17.99 3.35 -9.06
CA SER A 234 -17.24 2.68 -10.12
C SER A 234 -15.73 2.83 -9.98
N CYS A 235 -15.00 1.94 -10.67
CA CYS A 235 -13.58 2.12 -10.98
C CYS A 235 -13.44 2.13 -12.51
N VAL A 236 -12.87 3.22 -13.05
CA VAL A 236 -12.69 3.44 -14.48
C VAL A 236 -11.22 3.67 -14.79
N ARG A 237 -10.69 2.95 -15.77
CA ARG A 237 -9.41 3.28 -16.39
C ARG A 237 -9.58 4.53 -17.26
N VAL A 238 -8.92 5.62 -16.88
CA VAL A 238 -9.02 6.92 -17.57
C VAL A 238 -7.96 7.10 -18.65
N GLY A 239 -6.85 6.37 -18.57
CA GLY A 239 -5.78 6.43 -19.55
C GLY A 239 -4.57 5.60 -19.15
N THR A 240 -3.51 5.69 -19.93
CA THR A 240 -2.25 5.00 -19.69
C THR A 240 -1.09 5.98 -19.80
N VAL A 241 -0.23 6.02 -18.80
CA VAL A 241 1.06 6.73 -18.85
C VAL A 241 2.05 5.80 -19.56
N GLN A 242 2.44 6.16 -20.78
CA GLN A 242 3.37 5.37 -21.60
C GLN A 242 4.64 6.18 -21.87
N PHE A 243 5.80 5.62 -21.52
CA PHE A 243 7.08 6.29 -21.71
C PHE A 243 8.23 5.29 -21.78
N VAL A 244 9.36 5.73 -22.34
CA VAL A 244 10.64 5.04 -22.22
C VAL A 244 11.39 5.70 -21.06
N VAL A 245 11.89 4.89 -20.12
CA VAL A 245 12.61 5.39 -18.94
C VAL A 245 13.81 6.21 -19.41
N PRO A 246 13.94 7.47 -18.97
CA PRO A 246 14.99 8.36 -19.45
C PRO A 246 16.37 7.91 -18.99
N ASP A 247 17.39 8.40 -19.69
CA ASP A 247 18.79 8.24 -19.28
C ASP A 247 19.08 9.09 -18.04
N GLY A 248 20.00 8.58 -17.20
CA GLY A 248 20.46 9.28 -16.01
C GLY A 248 19.91 8.66 -14.72
N PRO A 249 20.79 8.26 -13.77
CA PRO A 249 20.33 7.74 -12.50
C PRO A 249 19.69 8.84 -11.66
N GLY A 250 18.62 8.52 -10.94
CA GLY A 250 17.94 9.50 -10.10
C GLY A 250 16.48 9.15 -9.82
N PRO A 251 15.76 10.00 -9.08
CA PRO A 251 14.35 9.80 -8.81
C PRO A 251 13.51 9.92 -10.09
N LEU A 252 12.53 9.03 -10.22
CA LEU A 252 11.44 9.15 -11.20
C LEU A 252 10.13 9.26 -10.41
N VAL A 253 9.41 10.35 -10.62
CA VAL A 253 8.24 10.72 -9.83
C VAL A 253 7.04 10.84 -10.74
N LEU A 254 5.98 10.08 -10.44
CA LEU A 254 4.68 10.23 -11.07
C LEU A 254 3.71 10.92 -10.08
N SER A 255 3.24 12.10 -10.44
CA SER A 255 2.20 12.84 -9.74
C SER A 255 0.90 12.78 -10.53
N LEU A 256 -0.23 12.57 -9.85
CA LEU A 256 -1.57 12.52 -10.41
C LEU A 256 -2.43 13.57 -9.73
N GLU A 257 -3.20 14.31 -10.51
CA GLU A 257 -4.16 15.31 -10.03
C GLU A 257 -5.52 15.05 -10.68
N LEU A 258 -6.56 14.96 -9.87
CA LEU A 258 -7.96 14.78 -10.27
C LEU A 258 -8.78 15.99 -9.82
N SER A 259 -9.60 16.49 -10.74
CA SER A 259 -10.59 17.53 -10.43
C SER A 259 -11.93 17.25 -11.10
N ALA A 260 -13.04 17.49 -10.39
CA ALA A 260 -14.40 17.44 -10.93
C ALA A 260 -15.29 18.38 -10.11
N GLY A 261 -15.76 19.49 -10.70
CA GLY A 261 -16.45 20.54 -9.94
C GLY A 261 -15.58 21.08 -8.80
N SER A 262 -16.04 20.94 -7.54
CA SER A 262 -15.29 21.29 -6.33
C SER A 262 -14.39 20.17 -5.81
N LEU A 263 -14.53 18.94 -6.32
CA LEU A 263 -13.73 17.79 -5.90
C LEU A 263 -12.28 17.97 -6.36
N ARG A 264 -11.34 17.72 -5.45
CA ARG A 264 -9.91 17.63 -5.71
C ARG A 264 -9.37 16.35 -5.08
N GLY A 265 -8.51 15.65 -5.80
CA GLY A 265 -7.79 14.49 -5.30
C GLY A 265 -6.44 14.40 -5.98
N SER A 266 -5.43 13.90 -5.29
CA SER A 266 -4.09 13.75 -5.83
C SER A 266 -3.48 12.43 -5.38
N ASN A 267 -2.45 11.99 -6.10
CA ASN A 267 -1.66 10.83 -5.71
C ASN A 267 -0.25 10.95 -6.27
N ARG A 268 0.72 10.32 -5.61
CA ARG A 268 2.13 10.39 -5.99
C ARG A 268 2.81 9.04 -5.78
N TYR A 269 3.66 8.70 -6.74
CA TYR A 269 4.50 7.51 -6.76
C TYR A 269 5.94 7.90 -7.05
N THR A 270 6.89 7.23 -6.38
CA THR A 270 8.32 7.45 -6.60
C THR A 270 9.00 6.11 -6.89
N THR A 271 9.93 6.12 -7.84
CA THR A 271 10.88 5.03 -8.09
C THR A 271 12.26 5.63 -8.37
N THR A 272 13.26 4.78 -8.56
CA THR A 272 14.63 5.20 -8.92
C THR A 272 15.01 4.64 -10.29
N ILE A 273 15.54 5.52 -11.14
CA ILE A 273 16.22 5.14 -12.37
C ILE A 273 17.61 4.63 -11.98
N SER A 274 17.86 3.37 -12.31
CA SER A 274 19.15 2.72 -12.23
C SER A 274 19.86 2.83 -13.57
N ARG A 275 21.19 2.93 -13.55
CA ARG A 275 21.98 2.81 -14.79
C ARG A 275 21.68 1.44 -15.39
N SER A 276 21.48 1.38 -16.70
CA SER A 276 21.47 0.11 -17.42
C SER A 276 22.77 -0.61 -17.12
N GLY A 277 22.70 -1.72 -16.38
CA GLY A 277 23.81 -2.64 -16.29
C GLY A 277 24.08 -3.14 -17.71
N GLY A 278 25.26 -2.86 -18.25
CA GLY A 278 25.77 -3.66 -19.36
C GLY A 278 25.65 -5.12 -18.93
N GLY A 279 24.96 -5.93 -19.72
CA GLY A 279 24.70 -7.32 -19.36
C GLY A 279 26.00 -8.08 -19.21
N ASP A 280 26.46 -8.24 -17.97
CA ASP A 280 27.37 -9.33 -17.63
C ASP A 280 26.54 -10.61 -17.63
N ALA A 281 26.60 -11.30 -18.76
CA ALA A 281 26.26 -12.70 -18.84
C ALA A 281 27.14 -13.44 -17.82
N ILE A 282 26.58 -13.77 -16.66
CA ILE A 282 27.14 -14.79 -15.78
C ILE A 282 27.00 -16.12 -16.53
N ILE A 283 28.07 -16.46 -17.26
CA ILE A 283 28.28 -17.80 -17.80
C ILE A 283 28.41 -18.72 -16.59
N GLY A 284 27.35 -19.45 -16.30
CA GLY A 284 27.40 -20.58 -15.38
C GLY A 284 28.41 -21.60 -15.90
N SER A 285 29.49 -21.81 -15.17
CA SER A 285 30.37 -22.96 -15.33
C SER A 285 30.20 -23.88 -14.12
N ARG A 286 29.60 -25.03 -14.40
CA ARG A 286 29.62 -26.36 -13.75
C ARG A 286 29.64 -26.45 -12.23
#